data_AF-F5LHG8-F1
#
_entry.id   AF-F5LHG8-F1
#
_cell.length_a   1.000
_cell.length_b   1.000
_cell.length_c   1.000
_cell.angle_alpha   90.00
_cell.angle_beta   90.00
_cell.angle_gamma   90.00
#
_symmetry.space_group_name_H-M   'P 1'
#
loop_
_entity.id
_entity.type
_entity.pdbx_description
1 polymer ?
#
loop_
_entity_poly.entity_id
_entity_poly.type
_entity_poly.pdbx_seq_one_letter_code
_entity_poly.pdbx_strand_id
1 'polypeptide(L)'
;MANHEQNEQKPKSYAPNQYEPRQREDDDVPLEVTGSSVNRKSSSNGKISNKHRFWIGITALITFGMGMYFQGSTGSIKDVQSNGIGKGMKAGIQLAAADDSAGLEARDFEIEMKKNTTTSRMLIWDFAAEDGDVVTVKVDGNILQANINIMHNPVFLDIPIPSVVEITGVKDGGGGITYGVKFPGAVQNNAYFNAAPVGSSNVYTITGQ
;
A
#
# COMPACT_ATOMS: atom_id res chain seq x y z
N MET A 1 -44.42 35.46 -24.75
CA MET A 1 -43.32 36.36 -25.17
C MET A 1 -42.03 35.53 -25.09
N ALA A 2 -41.69 34.88 -26.22
CA ALA A 2 -40.46 35.09 -27.01
C ALA A 2 -39.21 34.48 -26.34
N ASN A 3 -38.81 33.24 -26.69
CA ASN A 3 -37.97 32.79 -27.83
C ASN A 3 -36.45 32.98 -27.61
N HIS A 4 -35.71 31.89 -27.85
CA HIS A 4 -34.31 31.68 -28.31
C HIS A 4 -33.85 30.33 -27.71
N GLU A 5 -33.96 29.16 -28.34
CA GLU A 5 -33.42 28.63 -29.60
C GLU A 5 -31.88 28.66 -29.77
N GLN A 6 -31.36 27.43 -29.84
CA GLN A 6 -30.23 26.89 -30.61
C GLN A 6 -28.77 27.21 -30.20
N ASN A 7 -28.01 26.16 -29.88
CA ASN A 7 -26.88 25.81 -30.75
C ASN A 7 -26.50 24.32 -30.63
N GLU A 8 -26.80 23.56 -31.69
CA GLU A 8 -26.20 22.27 -32.01
C GLU A 8 -24.78 22.48 -32.55
N GLN A 9 -23.82 21.65 -32.15
CA GLN A 9 -22.66 21.34 -32.99
C GLN A 9 -22.05 19.97 -32.61
N LYS A 10 -22.42 18.95 -33.39
CA LYS A 10 -21.69 17.70 -33.64
C LYS A 10 -21.11 17.85 -35.06
N PRO A 11 -19.83 17.53 -35.37
CA PRO A 11 -19.45 16.17 -35.80
C PRO A 11 -17.97 15.83 -35.40
N LYS A 12 -17.37 14.64 -35.53
CA LYS A 12 -17.31 13.66 -36.62
C LYS A 12 -16.88 12.28 -36.06
N SER A 13 -17.46 11.25 -36.66
CA SER A 13 -17.07 9.85 -36.58
C SER A 13 -15.74 9.57 -37.30
N TYR A 14 -14.87 8.75 -36.70
CA TYR A 14 -13.95 7.88 -37.43
C TYR A 14 -13.91 6.51 -36.74
N ALA A 15 -14.30 5.48 -37.48
CA ALA A 15 -14.21 4.08 -37.11
C ALA A 15 -13.08 3.42 -37.96
N PRO A 16 -12.84 2.10 -37.85
CA PRO A 16 -11.62 1.51 -37.31
C PRO A 16 -10.68 0.95 -38.39
N ASN A 17 -9.38 0.78 -38.09
CA ASN A 17 -8.48 0.01 -38.93
C ASN A 17 -8.12 -1.32 -38.27
N GLN A 18 -8.68 -2.39 -38.83
CA GLN A 18 -8.22 -3.77 -38.70
C GLN A 18 -7.00 -3.97 -39.61
N TYR A 19 -5.97 -4.66 -39.13
CA TYR A 19 -4.96 -5.29 -39.97
C TYR A 19 -4.56 -6.64 -39.38
N GLU A 20 -5.00 -7.70 -40.05
CA GLU A 20 -4.38 -9.02 -40.19
C GLU A 20 -4.66 -9.46 -41.64
N PRO A 21 -4.04 -10.50 -42.21
CA PRO A 21 -2.73 -11.11 -41.99
C PRO A 21 -1.94 -11.23 -43.32
N ARG A 22 -0.69 -11.72 -43.30
CA ARG A 22 -0.05 -12.26 -44.53
C ARG A 22 0.79 -13.50 -44.20
N GLN A 23 0.26 -14.65 -44.58
CA GLN A 23 1.02 -15.87 -44.87
C GLN A 23 1.61 -15.75 -46.28
N ARG A 24 2.80 -16.33 -46.47
CA ARG A 24 3.22 -16.92 -47.75
C ARG A 24 3.94 -18.22 -47.47
N GLU A 25 3.43 -19.25 -48.13
CA GLU A 25 3.98 -20.56 -48.39
C GLU A 25 5.11 -20.49 -49.44
N ASP A 26 5.57 -21.68 -49.82
CA ASP A 26 6.47 -22.08 -50.90
C ASP A 26 7.94 -22.25 -50.46
N ASP A 27 8.63 -23.37 -50.68
CA ASP A 27 8.29 -24.72 -51.15
C ASP A 27 9.55 -25.58 -50.97
N ASP A 28 9.33 -26.87 -50.69
CA ASP A 28 10.06 -28.05 -51.16
C ASP A 28 11.52 -28.44 -50.76
N VAL A 29 11.58 -29.54 -49.96
CA VAL A 29 12.28 -30.84 -50.18
C VAL A 29 13.83 -30.93 -50.03
N PRO A 30 14.47 -32.06 -49.58
CA PRO A 30 14.08 -33.20 -48.74
C PRO A 30 15.02 -33.50 -47.54
N LEU A 31 14.56 -34.39 -46.64
CA LEU A 31 15.35 -35.19 -45.68
C LEU A 31 16.14 -36.32 -46.37
N GLU A 32 17.42 -36.52 -46.02
CA GLU A 32 18.08 -37.83 -45.86
C GLU A 32 19.41 -37.63 -45.09
N VAL A 33 19.60 -38.18 -43.88
CA VAL A 33 20.02 -39.56 -43.51
C VAL A 33 21.54 -39.68 -43.25
N THR A 34 21.84 -39.90 -41.96
CA THR A 34 22.94 -40.68 -41.36
C THR A 34 24.41 -40.34 -41.61
N GLY A 35 25.21 -40.36 -40.54
CA GLY A 35 26.65 -40.54 -40.66
C GLY A 35 27.43 -40.26 -39.38
N SER A 36 27.55 -41.28 -38.53
CA SER A 36 28.40 -41.28 -37.34
C SER A 36 29.89 -41.13 -37.67
N SER A 37 30.63 -40.63 -36.67
CA SER A 37 31.94 -41.09 -36.20
C SER A 37 33.21 -40.21 -36.39
N VAL A 38 33.66 -39.69 -35.23
CA VAL A 38 35.01 -39.86 -34.63
C VAL A 38 36.23 -39.08 -35.16
N ASN A 39 36.71 -38.19 -34.25
CA ASN A 39 38.07 -37.72 -33.92
C ASN A 39 38.95 -36.99 -34.94
N ARG A 40 39.40 -35.78 -34.55
CA ARG A 40 40.84 -35.47 -34.36
C ARG A 40 41.01 -34.19 -33.51
N LYS A 41 41.88 -34.27 -32.51
CA LYS A 41 42.37 -33.16 -31.66
C LYS A 41 42.99 -32.04 -32.51
N SER A 42 42.71 -30.79 -32.15
CA SER A 42 43.64 -29.68 -32.35
C SER A 42 43.47 -28.64 -31.24
N SER A 43 44.60 -28.33 -30.63
CA SER A 43 44.84 -27.33 -29.59
C SER A 43 44.42 -25.91 -30.02
N SER A 44 43.73 -25.18 -29.14
CA SER A 44 44.11 -23.80 -28.87
C SER A 44 43.71 -23.37 -27.45
N ASN A 45 44.70 -22.83 -26.74
CA ASN A 45 44.58 -22.20 -25.43
C ASN A 45 43.70 -20.94 -25.56
N GLY A 46 42.45 -21.01 -25.12
CA GLY A 46 41.57 -19.86 -24.91
C GLY A 46 41.35 -19.64 -23.43
N LYS A 47 42.03 -18.63 -22.85
CA LYS A 47 41.88 -18.23 -21.45
C LYS A 47 40.47 -17.61 -21.26
N ILE A 48 39.48 -18.41 -20.89
CA ILE A 48 38.11 -17.92 -20.61
C ILE A 48 38.11 -17.24 -19.24
N SER A 49 38.15 -15.92 -19.23
CA SER A 49 37.98 -15.14 -18.00
C SER A 49 36.52 -15.20 -17.54
N ASN A 50 36.28 -15.74 -16.35
CA ASN A 50 34.96 -15.94 -15.73
C ASN A 50 34.28 -14.64 -15.26
N LYS A 51 34.13 -13.64 -16.14
CA LYS A 51 33.52 -12.35 -15.81
C LYS A 51 32.01 -12.43 -15.50
N HIS A 52 31.33 -13.48 -15.96
CA HIS A 52 29.90 -13.67 -15.73
C HIS A 52 29.55 -14.16 -14.31
N ARG A 53 30.47 -14.85 -13.62
CA ARG A 53 30.21 -15.34 -12.25
C ARG A 53 30.22 -14.23 -11.19
N PHE A 54 30.95 -13.16 -11.46
CA PHE A 54 31.04 -12.01 -10.55
C PHE A 54 29.78 -11.13 -10.63
N TRP A 55 29.19 -10.99 -11.82
CA TRP A 55 27.97 -10.20 -12.01
C TRP A 55 26.70 -10.87 -11.46
N ILE A 56 26.57 -12.20 -11.57
CA ILE A 56 25.42 -12.95 -11.03
C ILE A 56 25.39 -12.91 -9.49
N GLY A 57 26.57 -12.88 -8.84
CA GLY A 57 26.67 -12.79 -7.38
C GLY A 57 26.24 -11.43 -6.83
N ILE A 58 26.54 -10.33 -7.53
CA ILE A 58 26.15 -8.97 -7.12
C ILE A 58 24.64 -8.75 -7.27
N THR A 59 24.02 -9.19 -8.37
CA THR A 59 22.56 -9.11 -8.52
C THR A 59 21.83 -9.94 -7.48
N ALA A 60 22.28 -11.17 -7.19
CA ALA A 60 21.66 -11.99 -6.14
C ALA A 60 21.75 -11.34 -4.75
N LEU A 61 22.86 -10.66 -4.43
CA LEU A 61 23.03 -9.97 -3.15
C LEU A 61 22.16 -8.71 -3.03
N ILE A 62 21.94 -7.98 -4.13
CA ILE A 62 21.05 -6.82 -4.15
C ILE A 62 19.58 -7.27 -4.02
N THR A 63 19.16 -8.33 -4.71
CA THR A 63 17.79 -8.85 -4.62
C THR A 63 17.51 -9.48 -3.24
N PHE A 64 18.49 -10.16 -2.63
CA PHE A 64 18.37 -10.68 -1.27
C PHE A 64 18.44 -9.58 -0.20
N GLY A 65 19.25 -8.53 -0.44
CA GLY A 65 19.32 -7.34 0.41
C GLY A 65 18.02 -6.53 0.40
N MET A 66 17.34 -6.41 -0.74
CA MET A 66 16.03 -5.76 -0.85
C MET A 66 14.92 -6.56 -0.15
N GLY A 67 14.98 -7.90 -0.19
CA GLY A 67 13.96 -8.77 0.41
C GLY A 67 13.91 -8.75 1.93
N MET A 68 15.01 -8.36 2.60
CA MET A 68 15.09 -8.35 4.07
C MET A 68 14.59 -7.05 4.73
N TYR A 69 14.35 -5.98 3.97
CA TYR A 69 13.82 -4.73 4.54
C TYR A 69 12.29 -4.73 4.71
N PHE A 70 11.57 -5.68 4.09
CA PHE A 70 10.13 -5.89 4.25
C PHE A 70 9.81 -7.12 5.11
N GLN A 71 10.55 -7.31 6.21
CA GLN A 71 10.09 -8.20 7.26
C GLN A 71 9.00 -7.48 8.06
N GLY A 72 7.78 -7.47 7.51
CA GLY A 72 6.59 -6.94 8.15
C GLY A 72 6.42 -7.55 9.53
N SER A 73 6.06 -6.72 10.51
CA SER A 73 5.68 -7.21 11.84
C SER A 73 4.57 -8.25 11.70
N THR A 74 4.69 -9.36 12.42
CA THR A 74 3.70 -10.45 12.43
C THR A 74 2.48 -10.02 13.24
N GLY A 75 1.52 -9.40 12.59
CA GLY A 75 0.18 -9.13 13.16
C GLY A 75 -0.87 -9.62 12.19
N SER A 76 -1.94 -10.21 12.70
CA SER A 76 -3.09 -10.63 11.90
C SER A 76 -4.34 -9.86 12.32
N ILE A 77 -5.33 -9.76 11.43
CA ILE A 77 -6.61 -9.12 11.76
C ILE A 77 -7.28 -9.76 12.99
N LYS A 78 -7.11 -11.07 13.19
CA LYS A 78 -7.67 -11.81 14.33
C LYS A 78 -7.16 -11.31 15.68
N ASP A 79 -5.94 -10.78 15.72
CA ASP A 79 -5.32 -10.27 16.95
C ASP A 79 -5.95 -8.96 17.42
N VAL A 80 -6.59 -8.23 16.50
CA VAL A 80 -7.13 -6.89 16.76
C VAL A 80 -8.65 -6.83 16.61
N GLN A 81 -9.29 -7.80 15.95
CA GLN A 81 -10.72 -7.73 15.60
C GLN A 81 -11.64 -7.47 16.81
N SER A 82 -11.31 -8.04 17.97
CA SER A 82 -12.15 -7.92 19.17
C SER A 82 -12.09 -6.52 19.82
N ASN A 83 -10.90 -5.92 19.89
CA ASN A 83 -10.67 -4.71 20.69
C ASN A 83 -10.04 -3.53 19.93
N GLY A 84 -9.62 -3.74 18.69
CA GLY A 84 -8.89 -2.78 17.87
C GLY A 84 -7.46 -2.52 18.35
N ILE A 85 -6.85 -3.38 19.17
CA ILE A 85 -5.54 -3.11 19.78
C ILE A 85 -4.50 -4.14 19.32
N GLY A 86 -3.57 -3.70 18.47
CA GLY A 86 -2.38 -4.48 18.10
C GLY A 86 -1.22 -4.21 19.04
N LYS A 87 -1.03 -5.11 20.01
CA LYS A 87 0.04 -4.99 21.01
C LYS A 87 1.41 -5.05 20.35
N GLY A 88 2.21 -3.99 20.55
CA GLY A 88 3.56 -3.89 19.98
C GLY A 88 3.64 -3.82 18.44
N MET A 89 2.50 -3.75 17.74
CA MET A 89 2.49 -3.67 16.28
C MET A 89 3.09 -2.35 15.80
N LYS A 90 3.78 -2.41 14.66
CA LYS A 90 4.40 -1.24 14.01
C LYS A 90 3.35 -0.45 13.23
N ALA A 91 3.61 0.83 13.05
CA ALA A 91 2.83 1.63 12.10
C ALA A 91 3.08 1.15 10.67
N GLY A 92 2.06 1.22 9.81
CA GLY A 92 2.13 0.78 8.41
C GLY A 92 1.98 -0.73 8.22
N ILE A 93 1.59 -1.47 9.27
CA ILE A 93 1.26 -2.88 9.11
C ILE A 93 -0.06 -3.02 8.34
N GLN A 94 -0.06 -3.89 7.34
CA GLN A 94 -1.26 -4.34 6.66
C GLN A 94 -1.80 -5.61 7.36
N LEU A 95 -3.08 -5.61 7.74
CA LEU A 95 -3.71 -6.72 8.45
C LEU A 95 -4.79 -7.43 7.62
N ALA A 96 -5.31 -6.77 6.59
CA ALA A 96 -6.33 -7.31 5.69
C ALA A 96 -5.99 -6.98 4.24
N ALA A 97 -6.51 -7.77 3.30
CA ALA A 97 -6.37 -7.53 1.87
C ALA A 97 -7.53 -6.70 1.28
N ALA A 98 -8.59 -6.50 2.08
CA ALA A 98 -9.79 -5.74 1.75
C ALA A 98 -10.45 -5.24 3.05
N ASP A 99 -11.13 -4.11 2.99
CA ASP A 99 -11.71 -3.41 4.14
C ASP A 99 -12.91 -4.15 4.75
N ASP A 100 -13.77 -4.73 3.91
CA ASP A 100 -14.90 -5.56 4.33
C ASP A 100 -14.48 -6.77 5.18
N SER A 101 -13.23 -7.21 5.00
CA SER A 101 -12.64 -8.35 5.66
C SER A 101 -12.04 -7.99 7.02
N ALA A 102 -11.96 -6.70 7.38
CA ALA A 102 -11.47 -6.26 8.67
C ALA A 102 -12.45 -6.58 9.81
N GLY A 103 -13.76 -6.47 9.55
CA GLY A 103 -14.82 -6.72 10.54
C GLY A 103 -14.64 -5.94 11.83
N LEU A 104 -14.11 -4.71 11.74
CA LEU A 104 -13.90 -3.82 12.86
C LEU A 104 -15.08 -2.88 13.03
N GLU A 105 -15.57 -2.78 14.26
CA GLU A 105 -16.52 -1.76 14.66
C GLU A 105 -15.80 -0.48 15.11
N ALA A 106 -16.39 0.66 14.76
CA ALA A 106 -16.00 1.99 15.22
C ALA A 106 -15.93 2.06 16.75
N ARG A 107 -14.90 2.72 17.30
CA ARG A 107 -14.67 2.82 18.74
C ARG A 107 -13.73 3.95 19.15
N ASP A 108 -13.82 4.33 20.41
CA ASP A 108 -12.93 5.30 21.03
C ASP A 108 -11.81 4.62 21.81
N PHE A 109 -10.71 5.35 22.03
CA PHE A 109 -9.54 4.86 22.76
C PHE A 109 -9.00 5.88 23.75
N GLU A 110 -8.47 5.37 24.86
CA GLU A 110 -7.67 6.14 25.81
C GLU A 110 -6.20 5.73 25.67
N ILE A 111 -5.32 6.73 25.54
CA ILE A 111 -3.90 6.52 25.33
C ILE A 111 -3.12 7.31 26.37
N GLU A 112 -2.42 6.56 27.22
CA GLU A 112 -1.52 7.12 28.22
C GLU A 112 -0.12 7.29 27.64
N MET A 113 0.39 8.53 27.71
CA MET A 113 1.75 8.88 27.29
C MET A 113 2.74 8.75 28.45
N LYS A 114 4.01 8.47 28.12
CA LYS A 114 5.09 8.46 29.12
C LYS A 114 5.20 9.83 29.80
N LYS A 115 5.67 9.82 31.05
CA LYS A 115 5.93 11.03 31.86
C LYS A 115 6.70 12.10 31.09
N ASN A 116 6.34 13.35 31.32
CA ASN A 116 6.96 14.53 30.70
C ASN A 116 6.86 14.60 29.17
N THR A 117 5.96 13.83 28.55
CA THR A 117 5.68 13.97 27.11
C THR A 117 4.72 15.15 26.91
N THR A 118 5.20 16.22 26.28
CA THR A 118 4.40 17.43 26.00
C THR A 118 3.88 17.47 24.56
N THR A 119 4.50 16.71 23.67
CA THR A 119 4.13 16.58 22.26
C THR A 119 4.34 15.14 21.81
N SER A 120 3.51 14.67 20.90
CA SER A 120 3.66 13.35 20.29
C SER A 120 3.45 13.42 18.79
N ARG A 121 4.05 12.47 18.07
CA ARG A 121 3.73 12.22 16.67
C ARG A 121 2.60 11.22 16.61
N MET A 122 1.45 11.59 16.09
CA MET A 122 0.43 10.62 15.68
C MET A 122 0.80 10.09 14.31
N LEU A 123 0.83 8.77 14.16
CA LEU A 123 0.97 8.08 12.88
C LEU A 123 -0.39 7.51 12.49
N ILE A 124 -0.83 7.73 11.25
CA ILE A 124 -2.08 7.19 10.70
C ILE A 124 -1.82 6.55 9.34
N TRP A 125 -2.42 5.40 9.08
CA TRP A 125 -2.29 4.66 7.82
C TRP A 125 -3.54 3.83 7.57
N ASP A 126 -3.73 3.40 6.34
CA ASP A 126 -4.70 2.38 5.97
C ASP A 126 -4.07 0.99 6.15
N PHE A 127 -4.72 0.11 6.92
CA PHE A 127 -4.21 -1.24 7.20
C PHE A 127 -4.84 -2.35 6.35
N ALA A 128 -5.81 -2.03 5.48
CA ALA A 128 -6.54 -2.98 4.66
C ALA A 128 -6.18 -2.83 3.17
N ALA A 129 -7.03 -2.21 2.33
CA ALA A 129 -6.76 -2.00 0.91
C ALA A 129 -6.64 -0.52 0.55
N GLU A 130 -5.53 -0.14 -0.10
CA GLU A 130 -5.34 1.23 -0.60
C GLU A 130 -6.28 1.54 -1.78
N ASP A 131 -7.53 1.90 -1.49
CA ASP A 131 -8.55 2.23 -2.49
C ASP A 131 -8.97 3.71 -2.49
N GLY A 132 -8.29 4.52 -1.69
CA GLY A 132 -8.40 5.98 -1.71
C GLY A 132 -9.33 6.55 -0.66
N ASP A 133 -9.36 5.91 0.50
CA ASP A 133 -9.96 6.39 1.73
C ASP A 133 -9.40 7.74 2.18
N VAL A 134 -10.32 8.58 2.64
CA VAL A 134 -9.99 9.94 3.09
C VAL A 134 -10.57 10.21 4.46
N VAL A 135 -9.74 10.78 5.34
CA VAL A 135 -10.13 11.18 6.69
C VAL A 135 -9.78 12.64 6.99
N THR A 136 -10.42 13.21 8.00
CA THR A 136 -10.05 14.49 8.62
C THR A 136 -9.67 14.27 10.07
N VAL A 137 -8.60 14.92 10.51
CA VAL A 137 -8.12 14.88 11.90
C VAL A 137 -8.33 16.22 12.56
N LYS A 138 -8.99 16.20 13.73
CA LYS A 138 -9.10 17.35 14.63
C LYS A 138 -8.35 17.08 15.93
N VAL A 139 -7.88 18.15 16.55
CA VAL A 139 -7.30 18.14 17.89
C VAL A 139 -7.96 19.22 18.72
N ASP A 140 -8.50 18.84 19.87
CA ASP A 140 -9.23 19.71 20.79
C ASP A 140 -10.33 20.53 20.08
N GLY A 141 -11.05 19.87 19.18
CA GLY A 141 -12.13 20.44 18.37
C GLY A 141 -11.68 21.26 17.14
N ASN A 142 -10.39 21.55 16.99
CA ASN A 142 -9.86 22.31 15.86
C ASN A 142 -9.36 21.37 14.76
N ILE A 143 -9.65 21.67 13.50
CA ILE A 143 -9.11 20.88 12.37
C ILE A 143 -7.59 21.05 12.34
N LEU A 144 -6.87 19.96 12.58
CA LEU A 144 -5.41 19.93 12.45
C LEU A 144 -5.04 19.68 10.99
N GLN A 145 -5.68 18.70 10.35
CA GLN A 145 -5.51 18.43 8.93
C GLN A 145 -6.77 17.80 8.33
N ALA A 146 -7.22 18.36 7.21
CA ALA A 146 -8.38 17.87 6.46
C ALA A 146 -7.95 17.07 5.24
N ASN A 147 -8.85 16.19 4.78
CA ASN A 147 -8.72 15.43 3.52
C ASN A 147 -7.40 14.66 3.38
N ILE A 148 -7.00 13.96 4.43
CA ILE A 148 -5.85 13.06 4.40
C ILE A 148 -6.26 11.80 3.64
N ASN A 149 -5.68 11.60 2.46
CA ASN A 149 -5.77 10.31 1.76
C ASN A 149 -4.84 9.32 2.48
N ILE A 150 -5.42 8.33 3.14
CA ILE A 150 -4.66 7.34 3.91
C ILE A 150 -4.20 6.21 2.97
N MET A 151 -2.97 5.75 3.22
CA MET A 151 -2.30 4.70 2.47
C MET A 151 -1.61 3.78 3.47
N HIS A 152 -1.07 2.63 3.04
CA HIS A 152 -0.26 1.75 3.89
C HIS A 152 0.98 2.45 4.43
N ASN A 153 1.55 3.38 3.66
CA ASN A 153 2.64 4.22 4.15
C ASN A 153 2.10 5.27 5.14
N PRO A 154 2.51 5.26 6.43
CA PRO A 154 1.93 6.14 7.42
C PRO A 154 2.22 7.62 7.17
N VAL A 155 1.18 8.42 7.33
CA VAL A 155 1.28 9.88 7.45
C VAL A 155 1.44 10.23 8.94
N PHE A 156 2.18 11.29 9.23
CA PHE A 156 2.38 11.74 10.59
C PHE A 156 1.84 13.14 10.83
N LEU A 157 1.28 13.37 12.01
CA LEU A 157 0.81 14.65 12.52
C LEU A 157 1.41 14.88 13.91
N ASP A 158 1.91 16.08 14.19
CA ASP A 158 2.37 16.42 15.53
C ASP A 158 1.18 16.95 16.36
N ILE A 159 1.01 16.41 17.57
CA ILE A 159 -0.10 16.74 18.47
C ILE A 159 0.43 17.15 19.86
N PRO A 160 -0.22 18.12 20.53
CA PRO A 160 0.05 18.43 21.94
C PRO A 160 -0.39 17.29 22.85
N ILE A 161 0.18 17.23 24.05
CA ILE A 161 -0.21 16.28 25.11
C ILE A 161 -0.41 17.06 26.42
N PRO A 162 -1.55 16.88 27.12
CA PRO A 162 -2.71 16.08 26.75
C PRO A 162 -3.52 16.72 25.62
N SER A 163 -4.32 15.91 24.93
CA SER A 163 -5.24 16.38 23.87
C SER A 163 -6.33 15.36 23.58
N VAL A 164 -7.42 15.80 22.96
CA VAL A 164 -8.44 14.92 22.37
C VAL A 164 -8.30 14.95 20.85
N VAL A 165 -7.98 13.80 20.25
CA VAL A 165 -7.88 13.65 18.79
C VAL A 165 -9.18 13.02 18.27
N GLU A 166 -9.80 13.65 17.28
CA GLU A 166 -10.99 13.12 16.59
C GLU A 166 -10.61 12.81 15.13
N ILE A 167 -10.92 11.61 14.66
CA ILE A 167 -10.69 11.19 13.28
C ILE A 167 -12.05 10.92 12.63
N THR A 168 -12.39 11.69 11.61
CA THR A 168 -13.67 11.61 10.88
C THR A 168 -13.46 11.01 9.50
N GLY A 169 -14.26 10.01 9.13
CA GLY A 169 -14.31 9.48 7.76
C GLY A 169 -14.94 10.48 6.79
N VAL A 170 -14.28 10.75 5.66
CA VAL A 170 -14.72 11.75 4.67
C VAL A 170 -15.15 11.12 3.36
N LYS A 171 -14.35 10.18 2.84
CA LYS A 171 -14.62 9.49 1.58
C LYS A 171 -14.13 8.05 1.72
N ASP A 172 -15.01 7.14 1.33
CA ASP A 172 -14.76 5.70 1.21
C ASP A 172 -14.28 5.40 -0.21
N GLY A 173 -13.12 4.76 -0.34
CA GLY A 173 -12.57 4.30 -1.61
C GLY A 173 -13.22 2.99 -2.10
N GLY A 174 -13.77 2.22 -1.17
CA GLY A 174 -14.38 0.91 -1.35
C GLY A 174 -14.40 0.11 -0.03
N GLY A 175 -15.40 -0.75 0.17
CA GLY A 175 -15.40 -1.68 1.31
C GLY A 175 -15.53 -1.07 2.72
N GLY A 176 -15.49 0.26 2.86
CA GLY A 176 -15.54 0.99 4.12
C GLY A 176 -14.17 1.55 4.52
N ILE A 177 -14.16 2.62 5.31
CA ILE A 177 -12.91 3.27 5.71
C ILE A 177 -12.27 2.55 6.89
N THR A 178 -11.10 1.94 6.70
CA THR A 178 -10.33 1.35 7.80
C THR A 178 -8.95 1.98 7.97
N TYR A 179 -8.54 2.16 9.23
CA TYR A 179 -7.28 2.82 9.51
C TYR A 179 -6.64 2.38 10.83
N GLY A 180 -5.31 2.46 10.85
CA GLY A 180 -4.47 2.24 12.01
C GLY A 180 -3.92 3.57 12.52
N VAL A 181 -3.81 3.70 13.84
CA VAL A 181 -3.19 4.84 14.52
C VAL A 181 -2.13 4.35 15.50
N LYS A 182 -1.01 5.06 15.58
CA LYS A 182 0.02 4.81 16.58
C LYS A 182 0.56 6.11 17.14
N PHE A 183 0.72 6.14 18.46
CA PHE A 183 1.33 7.25 19.19
C PHE A 183 2.69 6.80 19.77
N PRO A 184 3.80 6.94 19.03
CA PRO A 184 5.15 6.90 19.61
C PRO A 184 5.25 7.66 20.94
N GLY A 185 5.77 7.00 21.97
CA GLY A 185 5.85 7.57 23.32
C GLY A 185 4.67 7.19 24.24
N ALA A 186 3.64 6.51 23.74
CA ALA A 186 2.64 5.86 24.58
C ALA A 186 3.27 4.80 25.48
N VAL A 187 2.75 4.63 26.70
CA VAL A 187 3.25 3.67 27.70
C VAL A 187 3.18 2.23 27.16
N GLN A 188 2.04 1.86 26.57
CA GLN A 188 1.80 0.50 26.07
C GLN A 188 2.40 0.25 24.68
N ASN A 189 2.77 1.31 23.94
CA ASN A 189 3.33 1.24 22.60
C ASN A 189 2.51 0.35 21.62
N ASN A 190 1.19 0.37 21.73
CA ASN A 190 0.28 -0.37 20.85
C ASN A 190 0.05 0.36 19.52
N ALA A 191 -0.52 -0.34 18.54
CA ALA A 191 -1.24 0.26 17.42
C ALA A 191 -2.74 0.09 17.66
N TYR A 192 -3.54 1.05 17.19
CA TYR A 192 -4.99 1.10 17.39
C TYR A 192 -5.66 1.07 16.02
N PHE A 193 -6.45 0.04 15.75
CA PHE A 193 -7.11 -0.23 14.47
C PHE A 193 -8.59 0.05 14.60
N ASN A 194 -9.16 0.69 13.59
CA ASN A 194 -10.53 1.18 13.65
C ASN A 194 -11.17 1.23 12.27
N ALA A 195 -12.49 1.40 12.25
CA ALA A 195 -13.26 1.76 11.08
C ALA A 195 -13.95 3.11 11.31
N ALA A 196 -14.05 3.94 10.28
CA ALA A 196 -14.76 5.22 10.33
C ALA A 196 -15.64 5.41 9.09
N PRO A 197 -16.84 4.80 9.05
CA PRO A 197 -17.82 5.07 7.99
C PRO A 197 -17.94 6.58 7.69
N VAL A 198 -18.26 6.93 6.44
CA VAL A 198 -18.33 8.34 6.02
C VAL A 198 -19.24 9.15 6.95
N GLY A 199 -18.71 10.26 7.47
CA GLY A 199 -19.38 11.16 8.41
C GLY A 199 -19.36 10.72 9.87
N SER A 200 -18.88 9.52 10.18
CA SER A 200 -18.63 9.08 11.56
C SER A 200 -17.26 9.52 12.04
N SER A 201 -17.12 9.63 13.36
CA SER A 201 -15.87 9.99 14.02
C SER A 201 -15.53 8.99 15.12
N ASN A 202 -14.24 8.75 15.31
CA ASN A 202 -13.69 8.05 16.47
C ASN A 202 -12.80 9.00 17.26
N VAL A 203 -12.81 8.86 18.59
CA VAL A 203 -12.11 9.74 19.52
C VAL A 203 -10.95 9.01 20.22
N TYR A 204 -9.82 9.68 20.30
CA TYR A 204 -8.61 9.23 20.97
C TYR A 204 -8.27 10.25 22.05
N THR A 205 -8.52 9.89 23.31
CA THR A 205 -8.22 10.72 24.47
C THR A 205 -6.77 10.46 24.88
N ILE A 206 -5.90 11.46 24.69
CA ILE A 206 -4.46 11.33 24.97
C ILE A 206 -4.15 12.03 26.29
N THR A 207 -3.66 11.26 27.27
CA THR A 207 -3.32 11.76 28.60
C THR A 207 -1.81 11.78 28.81
N GLY A 208 -1.31 12.75 29.57
CA GLY A 208 0.06 12.79 30.07
C GLY A 208 0.13 12.36 31.53
N GLN A 209 1.22 11.66 31.91
CA GLN A 209 1.58 11.40 33.31
C GLN A 209 2.48 12.48 33.88
#